data_AF-K2DA13-F1
#
_entry.id   AF-K2DA13-F1
#
_cell.length_a   1.000
_cell.length_b   1.000
_cell.length_c   1.000
_cell.angle_alpha   90.00
_cell.angle_beta   90.00
_cell.angle_gamma   90.00
#
_symmetry.space_group_name_H-M   'P 1'
#
loop_
_entity.id
_entity.type
_entity.pdbx_description
1 polymer ?
#
loop_
_entity_poly.entity_id
_entity_poly.type
_entity_poly.pdbx_seq_one_letter_code
_entity_poly.pdbx_strand_id
1 'polypeptide(L)'
;MAVDDVFDGADFRVKVTSLRHEIPLEERECFAFFATELAKLRKHIESAKANDLILAHGFFPLVRATHERLLRTAYKKSGKVTQQKMRELVAYLKSTGFTGFEI
;
A
#
# COMPACT_ATOMS: atom_id res chain seq x y z
N MET A 1 3.46 -1.77 -27.21
CA MET A 1 4.58 -1.98 -26.29
C MET A 1 4.06 -1.61 -24.91
N ALA A 2 3.94 -2.58 -24.00
CA ALA A 2 3.58 -2.28 -22.62
C ALA A 2 4.77 -1.50 -22.05
N VAL A 3 4.58 -0.21 -21.81
CA VAL A 3 5.53 0.55 -20.99
C VAL A 3 5.40 -0.09 -19.62
N ASP A 4 6.43 -0.80 -19.17
CA ASP A 4 6.53 -1.16 -17.76
C ASP A 4 6.55 0.16 -17.00
N ASP A 5 5.37 0.59 -16.54
CA ASP A 5 5.19 1.75 -15.68
C ASP A 5 5.92 1.45 -14.37
N VAL A 6 7.22 1.74 -14.37
CA VAL A 6 8.04 1.82 -13.17
C VAL A 6 7.28 2.74 -12.23
N PHE A 7 6.81 2.18 -11.12
CA PHE A 7 6.06 2.92 -10.13
C PHE A 7 6.82 4.19 -9.73
N ASP A 8 6.34 5.35 -10.19
CA ASP A 8 6.91 6.61 -9.77
C ASP A 8 6.47 6.89 -8.33
N GLY A 9 7.41 6.72 -7.41
CA GLY A 9 7.19 7.04 -6.00
C GLY A 9 6.82 8.51 -5.78
N ALA A 10 7.08 9.41 -6.74
CA ALA A 10 6.66 10.81 -6.67
C ALA A 10 5.13 10.97 -6.72
N ASP A 11 4.45 10.35 -7.68
CA ASP A 11 3.00 10.41 -7.81
C ASP A 11 2.28 9.82 -6.59
N PHE A 12 2.81 8.72 -6.06
CA PHE A 12 2.30 8.14 -4.82
C PHE A 12 2.44 9.08 -3.63
N ARG A 13 3.60 9.74 -3.47
CA ARG A 13 3.81 10.73 -2.39
C ARG A 13 2.87 11.92 -2.52
N VAL A 14 2.65 12.42 -3.74
CA VAL A 14 1.68 13.51 -4.00
C VAL A 14 0.28 13.06 -3.61
N LYS A 15 -0.15 11.87 -4.03
CA LYS A 15 -1.48 11.33 -3.69
C LYS A 15 -1.66 11.15 -2.18
N VAL A 16 -0.68 10.57 -1.49
CA VAL A 16 -0.69 10.41 -0.02
C VAL A 16 -0.78 11.76 0.67
N THR A 17 -0.02 12.75 0.21
CA THR A 17 -0.01 14.10 0.79
C THR A 17 -1.37 14.77 0.63
N SER A 18 -1.97 14.72 -0.57
CA SER A 18 -3.31 15.24 -0.84
C SER A 18 -4.35 14.61 0.08
N LEU A 19 -4.39 13.27 0.17
CA LEU A 19 -5.38 12.56 0.99
C LEU A 19 -5.19 12.84 2.49
N ARG A 20 -3.94 13.00 2.95
CA ARG A 20 -3.62 13.29 4.37
C ARG A 20 -4.23 14.61 4.85
N HIS A 21 -4.38 15.61 3.98
CA HIS A 21 -4.99 16.89 4.36
C HIS A 21 -6.48 16.77 4.69
N GLU A 22 -7.16 15.75 4.17
CA GLU A 22 -8.58 15.48 4.40
C GLU A 22 -8.84 14.57 5.61
N ILE A 23 -7.78 14.15 6.32
CA ILE A 23 -7.84 13.22 7.45
C ILE A 23 -7.79 13.99 8.79
N PRO A 24 -8.61 13.60 9.78
CA PRO A 24 -8.54 14.14 11.15
C PRO A 24 -7.12 14.12 11.70
N LEU A 25 -6.72 15.17 12.40
CA LEU A 25 -5.33 15.38 12.80
C LEU A 25 -4.79 14.18 13.63
N GLU A 26 -5.65 13.66 14.51
CA GLU A 26 -5.41 12.54 15.42
C GLU A 26 -5.14 11.22 14.68
N GLU A 27 -5.62 11.09 13.44
CA GLU A 27 -5.52 9.87 12.64
C GLU A 27 -4.48 9.97 11.52
N ARG A 28 -3.85 11.14 11.33
CA ARG A 28 -2.86 11.36 10.26
C ARG A 28 -1.67 10.41 10.36
N GLU A 29 -1.25 10.06 11.57
CA GLU A 29 -0.16 9.09 11.78
C GLU A 29 -0.57 7.67 11.40
N CYS A 30 -1.80 7.28 11.74
CA CYS A 30 -2.35 5.98 11.36
C CYS A 30 -2.43 5.85 9.83
N PHE A 31 -2.87 6.90 9.14
CA PHE A 31 -2.86 6.95 7.69
C PHE A 31 -1.46 6.93 7.09
N ALA A 32 -0.51 7.70 7.64
CA ALA A 32 0.86 7.71 7.16
C ALA A 32 1.54 6.33 7.32
N PHE A 33 1.28 5.65 8.44
CA PHE A 33 1.70 4.26 8.66
C PHE A 33 1.11 3.34 7.60
N PHE A 34 -0.21 3.41 7.37
CA PHE A 34 -0.88 2.61 6.36
C PHE A 34 -0.30 2.83 4.96
N ALA A 35 -0.11 4.08 4.54
CA ALA A 35 0.46 4.40 3.24
C ALA A 35 1.90 3.87 3.09
N THR A 36 2.70 3.93 4.15
CA THR A 36 4.08 3.42 4.17
C THR A 36 4.11 1.90 4.04
N GLU A 37 3.28 1.19 4.81
CA GLU A 37 3.20 -0.27 4.74
C GLU A 37 2.68 -0.75 3.38
N LEU A 38 1.77 0.00 2.77
CA LEU A 38 1.23 -0.31 1.44
C LEU A 38 2.30 -0.15 0.35
N ALA A 39 3.13 0.89 0.44
CA ALA A 39 4.27 1.10 -0.45
C ALA A 39 5.34 -0.01 -0.29
N LYS A 40 5.65 -0.42 0.94
CA LYS A 40 6.57 -1.53 1.21
C LYS A 40 6.04 -2.83 0.61
N LEU A 41 4.77 -3.15 0.83
CA LEU A 41 4.13 -4.35 0.29
C LEU A 41 4.22 -4.39 -1.24
N ARG A 42 3.93 -3.27 -1.92
CA ARG A 42 4.10 -3.16 -3.37
C ARG A 42 5.53 -3.45 -3.81
N LYS A 43 6.51 -2.80 -3.19
CA LYS A 43 7.94 -3.00 -3.49
C LYS A 43 8.38 -4.45 -3.26
N HIS A 44 7.88 -5.09 -2.21
CA HIS A 44 8.16 -6.51 -1.96
C HIS A 44 7.57 -7.39 -3.06
N ILE A 45 6.34 -7.12 -3.52
CA ILE A 45 5.72 -7.87 -4.62
C ILE A 45 6.46 -7.66 -5.94
N GLU A 46 6.86 -6.43 -6.26
CA GLU A 46 7.65 -6.13 -7.46
C GLU A 46 9.01 -6.84 -7.41
N SER A 47 9.70 -6.79 -6.26
CA SER A 47 10.97 -7.49 -6.05
C SER A 47 10.84 -9.01 -6.15
N ALA A 48 9.74 -9.58 -5.65
CA ALA A 48 9.46 -11.01 -5.76
C ALA A 48 9.15 -11.42 -7.20
N LYS A 49 8.38 -10.62 -7.95
CA LYS A 49 8.15 -10.85 -9.39
C LYS A 49 9.45 -10.78 -10.21
N ALA A 50 10.38 -9.93 -9.82
CA ALA A 50 11.69 -9.82 -10.47
C ALA A 50 12.67 -10.94 -10.08
N ASN A 51 12.40 -11.69 -9.01
CA ASN A 51 13.29 -12.73 -8.48
C ASN A 51 12.50 -14.02 -8.14
N ASP A 52 12.45 -14.96 -9.08
CA ASP A 52 11.74 -16.24 -8.92
C ASP A 52 12.21 -17.07 -7.69
N LEU A 53 13.48 -16.93 -7.29
CA LEU A 53 14.02 -17.56 -6.07
C LEU A 53 13.35 -17.04 -4.79
N ILE A 54 12.96 -15.76 -4.75
CA ILE A 54 12.30 -15.14 -3.59
C ILE A 54 10.84 -15.62 -3.48
N LEU A 55 10.18 -15.92 -4.61
CA LEU A 55 8.84 -16.52 -4.64
C LEU A 55 8.84 -17.96 -4.15
N ALA A 56 9.89 -18.73 -4.45
CA ALA A 56 10.01 -20.14 -4.08
C ALA A 56 10.41 -20.35 -2.60
N HIS A 57 11.14 -19.41 -1.99
CA HIS A 57 11.48 -19.48 -0.58
C HIS A 57 10.37 -18.89 0.30
N GLY A 58 9.88 -19.67 1.28
CA GLY A 58 8.75 -19.34 2.16
C GLY A 58 8.83 -18.04 2.98
N PHE A 59 9.91 -17.26 2.84
CA PHE A 59 10.09 -15.94 3.45
C PHE A 59 9.13 -14.87 2.87
N PHE A 60 8.92 -14.84 1.56
CA PHE A 60 8.05 -13.84 0.94
C PHE A 60 6.56 -13.97 1.35
N PRO A 61 5.95 -15.18 1.39
CA PRO A 61 4.61 -15.37 1.93
C PRO A 61 4.44 -14.85 3.38
N LEU A 62 5.43 -15.05 4.25
CA LEU A 62 5.39 -14.58 5.64
C LEU A 62 5.44 -13.04 5.72
N VAL A 63 6.33 -12.42 4.93
CA VAL A 63 6.44 -10.95 4.85
C VAL A 63 5.13 -10.35 4.32
N ARG A 64 4.57 -10.92 3.25
CA ARG A 64 3.28 -10.51 2.69
C ARG A 64 2.18 -10.58 3.74
N ALA A 65 2.00 -11.72 4.40
CA ALA A 65 0.98 -11.91 5.41
C ALA A 65 1.10 -10.90 6.57
N THR A 66 2.34 -10.56 6.96
CA THR A 66 2.61 -9.58 8.00
C THR A 66 2.16 -8.18 7.59
N HIS A 67 2.55 -7.71 6.40
CA HIS A 67 2.11 -6.41 5.89
C HIS A 67 0.59 -6.34 5.72
N GLU A 68 -0.05 -7.37 5.16
CA GLU A 68 -1.50 -7.42 5.02
C GLU A 68 -2.21 -7.33 6.39
N ARG A 69 -1.69 -8.01 7.41
CA ARG A 69 -2.21 -7.93 8.77
C ARG A 69 -2.06 -6.52 9.36
N LEU A 70 -0.91 -5.87 9.18
CA LEU A 70 -0.68 -4.50 9.64
C LEU A 70 -1.64 -3.51 8.97
N LEU A 71 -1.80 -3.62 7.65
CA LEU A 71 -2.70 -2.78 6.87
C LEU A 71 -4.16 -2.96 7.30
N ARG A 72 -4.62 -4.21 7.44
CA ARG A 72 -5.98 -4.51 7.93
C ARG A 72 -6.20 -4.01 9.37
N THR A 73 -5.17 -4.07 10.21
CA THR A 73 -5.26 -3.58 11.60
C THR A 73 -5.36 -2.06 11.65
N ALA A 74 -4.53 -1.35 10.89
CA ALA A 74 -4.58 0.10 10.78
C ALA A 74 -5.97 0.53 10.29
N TYR A 75 -6.45 -0.04 9.18
CA TYR A 75 -7.77 0.25 8.64
C TYR A 75 -8.90 0.03 9.65
N LYS A 76 -8.92 -1.11 10.37
CA LYS A 76 -9.96 -1.40 11.37
C LYS A 76 -9.94 -0.45 12.57
N LYS A 77 -8.77 0.11 12.92
CA LYS A 77 -8.61 1.06 14.03
C LYS A 77 -8.89 2.51 13.65
N SER A 78 -8.94 2.83 12.36
CA SER A 78 -9.22 4.19 11.87
C SER A 78 -10.71 4.52 11.84
N GLY A 79 -11.04 5.80 11.98
CA GLY A 79 -12.38 6.33 11.79
C GLY A 79 -12.85 6.29 10.34
N LYS A 80 -14.14 6.58 10.11
CA LYS A 80 -14.79 6.44 8.80
C LYS A 80 -14.13 7.26 7.69
N VAL A 81 -13.74 8.50 7.99
CA VAL A 81 -13.09 9.41 7.04
C VAL A 81 -11.75 8.83 6.59
N THR A 82 -10.91 8.45 7.55
CA THR A 82 -9.60 7.85 7.28
C THR A 82 -9.72 6.53 6.53
N GLN A 83 -10.66 5.65 6.91
CA GLN A 83 -10.95 4.42 6.19
C GLN A 83 -11.32 4.68 4.73
N GLN A 84 -12.14 5.70 4.47
CA GLN A 84 -12.48 6.11 3.11
C GLN A 84 -11.22 6.54 2.34
N LYS A 85 -10.35 7.35 2.95
CA LYS A 85 -9.11 7.79 2.31
C LYS A 85 -8.10 6.66 2.10
N MET A 86 -8.06 5.66 2.99
CA MET A 86 -7.30 4.43 2.79
C MET A 86 -7.84 3.62 1.59
N ARG A 87 -9.16 3.51 1.43
CA ARG A 87 -9.77 2.86 0.25
C ARG A 87 -9.46 3.62 -1.04
N GLU A 88 -9.52 4.95 -1.01
CA GLU A 88 -9.14 5.79 -2.16
C GLU A 88 -7.66 5.57 -2.55
N LEU A 89 -6.76 5.46 -1.56
CA LEU A 89 -5.35 5.17 -1.79
C LEU A 89 -5.13 3.78 -2.41
N VAL A 90 -5.83 2.76 -1.90
CA VAL A 90 -5.78 1.40 -2.46
C VAL A 90 -6.34 1.38 -3.88
N ALA A 91 -7.45 2.08 -4.15
CA ALA A 91 -8.05 2.17 -5.47
C ALA A 91 -7.11 2.87 -6.48
N TYR A 92 -6.43 3.94 -6.06
CA TYR A 92 -5.40 4.58 -6.86
C TYR A 92 -4.28 3.60 -7.23
N LEU A 93 -3.76 2.83 -6.26
CA LEU A 93 -2.75 1.81 -6.57
C LEU A 93 -3.30 0.75 -7.52
N LYS A 94 -4.54 0.28 -7.34
CA LYS A 94 -5.18 -0.66 -8.27
C LYS A 94 -5.24 -0.11 -9.71
N SER A 95 -5.54 1.18 -9.89
CA SER A 95 -5.52 1.81 -11.22
C SER A 95 -4.13 1.86 -11.87
N THR A 96 -3.06 1.73 -11.07
CA THR A 96 -1.67 1.62 -11.56
C THR A 96 -1.20 0.16 -11.70
N GLY A 97 -2.12 -0.82 -11.72
CA GLY A 97 -1.82 -2.25 -11.91
C GLY A 97 -1.47 -3.03 -10.64
N PHE A 98 -1.59 -2.44 -9.45
CA PHE A 98 -1.31 -3.13 -8.19
C PHE A 98 -2.47 -4.05 -7.77
N THR A 99 -2.21 -5.36 -7.67
CA THR A 99 -3.18 -6.39 -7.23
C THR A 99 -2.81 -7.02 -5.88
N GLY A 100 -1.88 -6.42 -5.15
CA GLY A 100 -1.24 -7.03 -3.98
C GLY A 100 -2.03 -7.00 -2.68
N PHE A 101 -3.12 -6.22 -2.60
CA PHE A 101 -3.85 -6.00 -1.36
C PHE A 101 -5.30 -5.53 -1.58
N GLU A 102 -6.19 -5.99 -0.70
CA GLU A 102 -7.63 -5.68 -0.72
C GLU A 102 -8.19 -5.41 0.67
N ILE A 103 -9.07 -4.41 0.75
CA ILE A 103 -9.78 -3.97 1.97
C ILE A 103 -11.28 -4.09 1.75
#